data_AF-A0AAV2YGC4-F1
#
_entry.id   AF-A0AAV2YGC4-F1
#
_cell.length_a   1.000
_cell.length_b   1.000
_cell.length_c   1.000
_cell.angle_alpha   90.00
_cell.angle_beta   90.00
_cell.angle_gamma   90.00
#
_symmetry.space_group_name_H-M   'P 1'
#
loop_
_entity.id
_entity.type
_entity.pdbx_description
1 polymer ?
#
loop_
_entity_poly.entity_id
_entity_poly.type
_entity_poly.pdbx_seq_one_letter_code
_entity_poly.pdbx_strand_id
1 'polypeptide(L)'
;AIAKLVGRSPTAVRNYIRDNDGYGTRKSGGRPPKVTPTAVRRLVRAASQTGQSSTKLQRDLELPIKTRRVRQILSGSKPLKYQTRKGQPRLSKEHCKKRIKFATTNVDLGAKWVDVIFSDEKIQPRWPRRVQILLA
;
A
#
# COMPACT_ATOMS: atom_id res chain seq x y z
N ALA A 1 50.71 17.44 22.25
CA ALA A 1 51.00 18.11 20.97
C ALA A 1 49.88 17.90 19.94
N ILE A 2 49.62 16.67 19.48
CA ILE A 2 48.64 16.33 18.42
C ILE A 2 47.24 16.91 18.67
N ALA A 3 46.70 16.79 19.89
CA ALA A 3 45.37 17.30 20.24
C ALA A 3 45.23 18.83 20.07
N LYS A 4 46.29 19.60 20.36
CA LYS A 4 46.31 21.07 20.17
C LYS A 4 46.41 21.43 18.68
N LEU A 5 47.18 20.67 17.90
CA LEU A 5 47.28 20.86 16.44
C LEU A 5 45.96 20.59 15.71
N VAL A 6 45.22 19.55 16.12
CA VAL A 6 43.96 19.14 15.48
C VAL A 6 42.74 19.86 16.08
N GLY A 7 42.92 20.62 17.18
CA GLY A 7 41.82 21.33 17.84
C GLY A 7 40.76 20.40 18.45
N ARG A 8 41.16 19.19 18.89
CA ARG A 8 40.25 18.18 19.47
C ARG A 8 40.68 17.83 20.89
N SER A 9 39.74 17.26 21.66
CA SER A 9 40.06 16.84 23.03
C SER A 9 41.12 15.71 23.01
N PRO A 10 42.06 15.69 23.96
CA PRO A 10 43.05 14.61 24.07
C PRO A 10 42.40 13.21 24.13
N THR A 11 41.24 13.12 24.77
CA THR A 11 40.44 11.88 24.88
C THR A 11 39.88 11.43 23.53
N ALA A 12 39.40 12.35 22.69
CA ALA A 12 38.92 12.00 21.36
C ALA A 12 40.05 11.46 20.47
N VAL A 13 41.22 12.12 20.51
CA VAL A 13 42.42 11.68 19.77
C VAL A 13 42.90 10.32 20.28
N ARG A 14 42.94 10.11 21.60
CA ARG A 14 43.27 8.80 22.20
C ARG A 14 42.29 7.70 21.77
N ASN A 15 40.99 7.98 21.77
CA ASN A 15 39.97 7.01 21.35
C ASN A 15 40.11 6.63 19.87
N TYR A 16 40.45 7.59 19.01
CA TYR A 16 40.73 7.35 17.60
C TYR A 16 42.01 6.52 17.40
N ILE A 17 43.11 6.86 18.08
CA ILE A 17 44.37 6.09 17.98
C ILE A 17 44.19 4.64 18.46
N ARG A 18 43.36 4.42 19.48
CA ARG A 18 43.09 3.08 20.03
C ARG A 18 42.26 2.20 19.08
N ASP A 19 41.34 2.79 18.33
CA ASP A 19 40.44 2.09 17.40
C ASP A 19 40.17 2.99 16.21
N ASN A 20 41.12 3.01 15.26
CA ASN A 20 41.05 3.85 14.07
C ASN A 20 39.94 3.38 13.13
N ASP A 21 39.95 2.08 12.81
CA ASP A 21 39.04 1.47 11.83
C ASP A 21 37.57 1.50 12.32
N GLY A 22 37.35 1.39 13.63
CA GLY A 22 36.02 1.43 14.24
C GLY A 22 35.53 2.82 14.63
N TYR A 23 36.36 3.87 14.56
CA TYR A 23 35.97 5.20 15.03
C TYR A 23 34.78 5.78 14.24
N GLY A 24 33.72 6.17 14.94
CA GLY A 24 32.53 6.78 14.34
C GLY A 24 31.60 5.81 13.60
N THR A 25 31.95 4.53 13.50
CA THR A 25 31.11 3.48 12.89
C THR A 25 29.94 3.08 13.80
N ARG A 26 30.17 3.10 15.12
CA ARG A 26 29.18 2.72 16.13
C ARG A 26 28.00 3.70 16.12
N LYS A 27 26.85 3.24 15.63
CA LYS A 27 25.58 3.99 15.71
C LYS A 27 24.91 3.74 17.06
N SER A 28 24.39 4.79 17.68
CA SER A 28 23.52 4.64 18.85
C SER A 28 22.17 4.07 18.41
N GLY A 29 21.62 3.19 19.24
CA GLY A 29 20.23 2.76 19.07
C GLY A 29 19.30 3.97 19.16
N GLY A 30 18.33 4.05 18.25
CA GLY A 30 17.29 5.08 18.30
C GLY A 30 16.31 4.84 19.45
N ARG A 31 15.36 5.77 19.61
CA ARG A 31 14.29 5.65 20.61
C ARG A 31 13.47 4.36 20.38
N PRO A 32 13.20 3.56 21.43
CA PRO A 32 12.34 2.39 21.31
C PRO A 32 10.95 2.75 20.77
N PRO A 33 10.39 1.96 19.86
CA PRO A 33 9.05 2.19 19.33
C PRO A 33 7.98 2.00 20.41
N LYS A 34 6.94 2.83 20.39
CA LYS A 34 5.77 2.71 21.28
C LYS A 34 4.90 1.47 21.01
N VAL A 35 5.13 0.79 19.89
CA VAL A 35 4.31 -0.34 19.43
C VAL A 35 5.18 -1.58 19.43
N THR A 36 4.67 -2.66 20.03
CA THR A 36 5.35 -3.94 20.04
C THR A 36 5.32 -4.60 18.65
N PRO A 37 6.31 -5.43 18.28
CA PRO A 37 6.30 -6.15 17.02
C PRO A 37 5.05 -7.03 16.84
N THR A 38 4.51 -7.57 17.93
CA THR A 38 3.28 -8.36 17.93
C THR A 38 2.06 -7.49 17.61
N ALA A 39 1.96 -6.28 18.17
CA ALA A 39 0.88 -5.35 17.84
C ALA A 39 0.94 -4.90 16.38
N VAL A 40 2.13 -4.68 15.82
CA VAL A 40 2.31 -4.41 14.38
C VAL A 40 1.78 -5.56 13.52
N ARG A 41 2.10 -6.81 13.87
CA ARG A 41 1.60 -7.99 13.15
C ARG A 41 0.07 -8.11 13.21
N ARG A 42 -0.52 -7.88 14.39
CA ARG A 42 -1.99 -7.87 14.56
C ARG A 42 -2.64 -6.78 13.71
N LEU A 43 -2.05 -5.59 13.67
CA LEU A 43 -2.51 -4.47 12.85
C LEU A 43 -2.51 -4.81 11.35
N VAL A 44 -1.40 -5.36 10.84
CA VAL A 44 -1.29 -5.74 9.42
C VAL A 44 -2.30 -6.84 9.07
N ARG A 45 -2.48 -7.83 9.95
CA ARG A 45 -3.46 -8.90 9.77
C ARG A 45 -4.89 -8.36 9.71
N ALA A 46 -5.27 -7.50 10.66
CA ALA A 46 -6.61 -6.90 10.71
C ALA A 46 -6.89 -6.04 9.46
N ALA A 47 -5.89 -5.26 9.02
CA ALA A 47 -6.00 -4.45 7.80
C ALA A 47 -6.21 -5.31 6.55
N SER A 48 -5.55 -6.47 6.47
CA SER A 48 -5.68 -7.39 5.33
C SER A 48 -7.05 -8.07 5.25
N GLN A 49 -7.73 -8.31 6.37
CA GLN A 49 -9.00 -9.03 6.41
C GLN A 49 -10.20 -8.13 6.11
N THR A 50 -10.23 -6.94 6.71
CA THR A 50 -11.45 -6.12 6.76
C THR A 50 -11.44 -4.92 5.81
N GLY A 51 -10.27 -4.50 5.31
CA GLY A 51 -10.16 -3.30 4.47
C GLY A 51 -10.61 -2.01 5.18
N GLN A 52 -10.49 -1.97 6.52
CA GLN A 52 -10.92 -0.85 7.35
C GLN A 52 -9.99 0.37 7.25
N SER A 53 -10.50 1.53 7.66
CA SER A 53 -9.71 2.75 7.77
C SER A 53 -8.71 2.68 8.93
N SER A 54 -7.60 3.41 8.84
CA SER A 54 -6.57 3.42 9.89
C SER A 54 -7.09 3.92 11.24
N THR A 55 -8.10 4.79 11.26
CA THR A 55 -8.73 5.27 12.49
C THR A 55 -9.54 4.18 13.15
N LYS A 56 -10.28 3.39 12.36
CA LYS A 56 -11.04 2.25 12.86
C LYS A 56 -10.10 1.17 13.40
N LEU A 57 -9.05 0.82 12.65
CA LEU A 57 -8.04 -0.13 13.10
C LEU A 57 -7.32 0.30 14.39
N GLN A 58 -7.06 1.60 14.57
CA GLN A 58 -6.45 2.09 15.81
C GLN A 58 -7.39 1.88 17.01
N ARG A 59 -8.69 2.15 16.84
CA ARG A 59 -9.70 2.00 17.88
C ARG A 59 -9.98 0.53 18.19
N ASP A 60 -10.22 -0.28 17.15
CA ASP A 60 -10.56 -1.70 17.28
C ASP A 60 -9.42 -2.52 17.92
N LEU A 61 -8.16 -2.09 17.78
CA LEU A 61 -6.97 -2.72 18.38
C LEU A 61 -6.44 -1.98 19.62
N GLU A 62 -7.12 -0.91 20.05
CA GLU A 62 -6.78 -0.10 21.22
C GLU A 62 -5.29 0.30 21.28
N LEU A 63 -4.74 0.69 20.12
CA LEU A 63 -3.30 0.95 20.03
C LEU A 63 -2.94 2.29 20.69
N PRO A 64 -1.86 2.36 21.50
CA PRO A 64 -1.40 3.59 22.17
C PRO A 64 -0.63 4.52 21.21
N ILE A 65 -1.07 4.61 19.96
CA ILE A 65 -0.47 5.44 18.91
C ILE A 65 -1.52 6.17 18.11
N LYS A 66 -1.15 7.35 17.59
CA LYS A 66 -2.01 8.15 16.73
C LYS A 66 -2.23 7.47 15.37
N THR A 67 -3.37 7.75 14.74
CA THR A 67 -3.77 7.27 13.40
C THR A 67 -2.70 7.46 12.32
N ARG A 68 -1.94 8.57 12.37
CA ARG A 68 -0.82 8.83 11.44
C ARG A 68 0.25 7.73 11.51
N ARG A 69 0.58 7.25 12.71
CA ARG A 69 1.60 6.20 12.87
C ARG A 69 1.11 4.86 12.34
N VAL A 70 -0.17 4.56 12.51
CA VAL A 70 -0.83 3.40 11.90
C VAL A 70 -0.66 3.41 10.38
N ARG A 71 -0.94 4.55 9.72
CA ARG A 71 -0.76 4.70 8.27
C ARG A 71 0.67 4.42 7.81
N GLN A 72 1.66 4.96 8.53
CA GLN A 72 3.08 4.73 8.22
C GLN A 72 3.47 3.25 8.33
N ILE A 73 2.96 2.56 9.35
CA ILE A 73 3.21 1.13 9.54
C ILE A 73 2.60 0.33 8.38
N LEU A 74 1.37 0.66 7.98
CA LEU A 74 0.69 -0.02 6.88
C LEU A 74 1.38 0.26 5.53
N SER A 75 1.77 1.50 5.25
CA SER A 75 2.47 1.86 4.01
C SER A 75 3.87 1.26 3.91
N GLY A 76 4.54 1.05 5.04
CA GLY A 76 5.85 0.40 5.09
C GLY A 76 5.78 -1.14 5.07
N SER A 77 4.59 -1.72 5.19
CA SER A 77 4.44 -3.17 5.20
C SER A 77 4.47 -3.72 3.78
N LYS A 78 5.38 -4.67 3.50
CA LYS A 78 5.51 -5.34 2.20
C LYS A 78 4.20 -5.98 1.66
N PRO A 79 3.36 -6.64 2.48
CA PRO A 79 2.21 -7.37 1.92
C PRO A 79 1.03 -6.47 1.54
N LEU A 80 1.01 -5.19 1.95
CA LEU A 80 -0.15 -4.32 1.73
C LEU A 80 0.21 -3.20 0.76
N LYS A 81 -0.52 -3.11 -0.34
CA LYS A 81 -0.49 -1.97 -1.26
C LYS A 81 -1.83 -1.27 -1.22
N TYR A 82 -1.82 0.04 -0.97
CA TYR A 82 -3.04 0.83 -1.09
C TYR A 82 -3.51 0.85 -2.54
N GLN A 83 -4.77 0.48 -2.76
CA GLN A 83 -5.43 0.55 -4.07
C GLN A 83 -6.83 1.12 -3.89
N THR A 84 -7.20 2.03 -4.79
CA THR A 84 -8.58 2.52 -4.88
C THR A 84 -9.47 1.42 -5.44
N ARG A 85 -10.70 1.33 -4.94
CA ARG A 85 -11.69 0.38 -5.47
C ARG A 85 -11.99 0.74 -6.93
N LYS A 86 -11.97 -0.26 -7.82
CA LYS A 86 -12.44 -0.09 -9.20
C LYS A 86 -13.93 0.24 -9.17
N GLY A 87 -14.35 1.23 -9.96
CA GLY A 87 -15.77 1.54 -10.13
C GLY A 87 -16.48 0.35 -10.75
N GLN A 88 -17.47 -0.20 -10.05
CA GLN A 88 -18.29 -1.30 -10.53
C GLN A 88 -19.75 -1.04 -10.12
N PRO A 89 -20.72 -1.39 -10.97
CA PRO A 89 -22.13 -1.30 -10.61
C PRO A 89 -22.40 -2.25 -9.42
N ARG A 90 -23.34 -1.84 -8.56
CA ARG A 90 -23.74 -2.67 -7.41
C ARG A 90 -24.41 -3.95 -7.92
N LEU A 91 -23.81 -5.10 -7.59
CA LEU A 91 -24.40 -6.40 -7.87
C LEU A 91 -25.28 -6.82 -6.69
N SER A 92 -26.58 -6.98 -6.94
CA SER A 92 -27.48 -7.63 -5.99
C SER A 92 -27.19 -9.14 -5.97
N LYS A 93 -27.67 -9.83 -4.93
CA LYS A 93 -27.58 -11.30 -4.86
C LYS A 93 -28.25 -11.96 -6.06
N GLU A 94 -29.35 -11.38 -6.55
CA GLU A 94 -30.06 -11.86 -7.74
C GLU A 94 -29.25 -11.68 -9.02
N HIS A 95 -28.58 -10.54 -9.19
CA HIS A 95 -27.69 -10.32 -10.33
C HIS A 95 -26.59 -11.38 -10.38
N CYS A 96 -25.97 -11.70 -9.24
CA CYS A 96 -24.96 -12.75 -9.16
C CYS A 96 -25.53 -14.11 -9.58
N LYS A 97 -26.72 -14.49 -9.09
CA LYS A 97 -27.37 -15.76 -9.48
C LYS A 97 -27.66 -15.82 -10.98
N LYS A 98 -28.24 -14.77 -11.56
CA LYS A 98 -28.55 -14.70 -12.99
C LYS A 98 -27.28 -14.78 -13.85
N ARG A 99 -26.21 -14.07 -13.44
CA ARG A 99 -24.91 -14.11 -14.11
C ARG A 99 -24.26 -15.49 -14.04
N ILE A 100 -24.27 -16.14 -12.88
CA ILE A 100 -23.75 -17.50 -12.72
C ILE A 100 -24.56 -18.47 -13.58
N LYS A 101 -25.90 -18.41 -13.54
CA LYS A 101 -26.77 -19.24 -14.37
C LYS A 101 -26.46 -19.06 -15.86
N PHE A 102 -26.37 -17.81 -16.32
CA PHE A 102 -25.97 -17.50 -17.69
C PHE A 102 -24.61 -18.09 -18.03
N ALA A 103 -23.60 -17.90 -17.18
CA ALA A 103 -22.27 -18.46 -17.42
C ALA A 103 -22.34 -19.99 -17.51
N THR A 104 -22.92 -20.67 -16.51
CA THR A 104 -23.01 -22.14 -16.48
C THR A 104 -23.77 -22.71 -17.67
N THR A 105 -24.85 -22.07 -18.14
CA THR A 105 -25.61 -22.54 -19.29
C THR A 105 -24.86 -22.36 -20.61
N ASN A 106 -23.94 -21.39 -20.67
CA ASN A 106 -23.27 -20.97 -21.90
C ASN A 106 -21.77 -21.36 -21.95
N VAL A 107 -21.20 -21.95 -20.89
CA VAL A 107 -19.79 -22.38 -20.85
C VAL A 107 -19.47 -23.38 -21.98
N ASP A 108 -20.36 -24.34 -22.21
CA ASP A 108 -20.15 -25.43 -23.18
C ASP A 108 -20.73 -25.15 -24.58
N LEU A 109 -21.09 -23.90 -24.90
CA LEU A 109 -21.65 -23.55 -26.21
C LEU A 109 -20.69 -23.88 -27.36
N GLY A 110 -19.37 -23.90 -27.14
CA GLY A 110 -18.38 -24.38 -28.10
C GLY A 110 -18.52 -23.74 -29.48
N ALA A 111 -18.71 -24.57 -30.52
CA ALA A 111 -18.88 -24.14 -31.91
C ALA A 111 -20.09 -23.20 -32.13
N LYS A 112 -21.09 -23.21 -31.24
CA LYS A 112 -22.29 -22.36 -31.35
C LYS A 112 -22.01 -20.88 -31.09
N TRP A 113 -20.84 -20.53 -30.55
CA TRP A 113 -20.44 -19.13 -30.41
C TRP A 113 -20.20 -18.43 -31.75
N VAL A 114 -19.94 -19.19 -32.83
CA VAL A 114 -19.70 -18.62 -34.17
C VAL A 114 -20.95 -17.93 -34.73
N ASP A 115 -22.13 -18.42 -34.36
CA ASP A 115 -23.41 -17.87 -34.82
C ASP A 115 -23.89 -16.67 -33.96
N VAL A 116 -23.18 -16.32 -32.90
CA VAL A 116 -23.60 -15.27 -31.95
C VAL A 116 -23.01 -13.93 -32.36
N ILE A 117 -23.89 -12.99 -32.72
CA ILE A 117 -23.54 -11.58 -32.98
C ILE A 117 -23.86 -10.76 -31.73
N PHE A 118 -22.87 -10.06 -31.19
CA PHE A 118 -23.05 -9.11 -30.08
C PHE A 118 -23.21 -7.69 -30.60
N SER A 119 -24.32 -7.04 -30.26
CA SER A 119 -24.56 -5.62 -30.50
C SER A 119 -24.75 -4.89 -29.16
N ASP A 120 -23.99 -3.82 -28.94
CA ASP A 120 -24.16 -2.91 -27.81
C ASP A 120 -24.04 -1.45 -28.29
N GLU A 121 -24.80 -0.55 -27.70
CA GLU A 121 -24.79 0.85 -28.07
C GLU A 121 -23.65 1.58 -27.34
N LYS A 122 -22.68 2.10 -28.10
CA LYS A 122 -21.63 2.96 -27.55
C LYS A 122 -21.91 4.41 -27.91
N ILE A 123 -22.37 5.19 -26.93
CA ILE A 123 -22.51 6.64 -27.09
C ILE A 123 -21.13 7.24 -27.32
N GLN A 124 -20.93 7.86 -28.49
CA GLN A 124 -19.69 8.58 -28.79
C GLN A 124 -19.62 9.84 -27.92
N PRO A 125 -18.52 10.06 -27.18
CA PRO A 125 -18.38 11.25 -26.37
C PRO A 125 -18.37 12.48 -27.28
N ARG A 126 -19.15 13.50 -26.90
CA ARG A 126 -19.16 14.78 -27.60
C ARG A 126 -17.86 15.52 -27.26
N TRP A 127 -16.84 15.36 -28.10
CA TRP A 127 -15.54 16.00 -27.90
C TRP A 127 -15.67 17.53 -27.93
N PRO A 128 -14.91 18.27 -27.10
CA PRO A 128 -14.84 19.73 -27.20
C PRO A 128 -14.41 20.15 -28.60
N ARG A 129 -14.96 21.25 -29.14
CA ARG A 129 -14.67 21.74 -30.52
C ARG A 129 -13.18 21.83 -30.86
N ARG A 130 -12.32 22.07 -29.85
CA ARG A 130 -10.85 22.11 -29.98
C ARG A 130 -10.22 20.78 -30.42
N VAL A 131 -10.82 19.64 -30.07
CA VAL A 131 -10.31 18.30 -30.43
C VAL A 131 -10.82 17.88 -31.82
N GLN A 132 -11.95 18.43 -32.27
CA GLN A 132 -12.56 18.11 -33.56
C GLN A 132 -11.78 18.67 -34.76
N ILE A 133 -11.06 19.78 -34.60
CA ILE A 133 -10.26 20.42 -35.67
C ILE A 133 -8.98 19.62 -36.00
N LEU A 134 -8.48 18.79 -35.07
CA LEU A 134 -7.23 18.03 -35.23
C LEU A 134 -7.42 16.64 -35.87
N LEU A 135 -8.66 16.22 -36.11
CA LEU A 135 -9.01 14.91 -36.70
C LEU A 135 -9.65 15.05 -38.10
N ALA A 136 -9.68 16.26 -38.66
CA ALA A 136 -10.09 16.57 -40.03
C ALA A 136 -8.84 16.84 -40.87
#